data_AF-X1TV21-F1
#
_entry.id   AF-X1TV21-F1
#
_cell.length_a   1.000
_cell.length_b   1.000
_cell.length_c   1.000
_cell.angle_alpha   90.00
_cell.angle_beta   90.00
_cell.angle_gamma   90.00
#
_symmetry.space_group_name_H-M   'P 1'
#
loop_
_entity.id
_entity.type
_entity.pdbx_description
1 polymer ?
#
loop_
_entity_poly.entity_id
_entity_poly.type
_entity_poly.pdbx_seq_one_letter_code
_entity_poly.pdbx_strand_id
1 'polypeptide(L)'
;MGVDNALISRELRKLFSQELGWAPKELHEKGTVLQLAVGSATGLRPNVAIDNLKFLDEEFTEATGIEVSTPWDKEGADILLIHSAGDIISFPESPIAFTILCNAAGLSWTLSSEIPGYDGINYGVFYDDVQLAKVATRHAQIARKLKVKKMVMGECGHQHKALMTVADRLLTGDLNIPRENVMTFLENLVFSGKIKLDPSKNDFPVTLHDPCNLVRSLGVVEPQRRILRYLC
;
A
#
# COMPACT_ATOMS: atom_id res chain seq x y z
N MET A 1 -22.39 2.16 -31.05
CA MET A 1 -21.87 2.56 -29.73
C MET A 1 -21.92 1.35 -28.82
N GLY A 2 -20.80 0.95 -28.21
CA GLY A 2 -20.80 -0.13 -27.21
C GLY A 2 -21.37 0.35 -25.88
N VAL A 3 -22.07 -0.51 -25.15
CA VAL A 3 -22.54 -0.23 -23.79
C VAL A 3 -21.40 -0.56 -22.82
N ASP A 4 -20.91 0.44 -22.08
CA ASP A 4 -19.93 0.22 -21.01
C ASP A 4 -20.64 -0.26 -19.73
N ASN A 5 -20.81 -1.58 -19.64
CA ASN A 5 -21.44 -2.22 -18.49
C ASN A 5 -20.71 -1.96 -17.17
N ALA A 6 -19.39 -1.75 -17.21
CA ALA A 6 -18.60 -1.49 -16.01
C ALA A 6 -18.88 -0.10 -15.46
N LEU A 7 -18.92 0.91 -16.33
CA LEU A 7 -19.29 2.27 -15.95
C LEU A 7 -20.72 2.32 -15.42
N ILE A 8 -21.70 1.74 -16.13
CA ILE A 8 -23.10 1.73 -15.69
C ILE A 8 -23.24 1.06 -14.31
N SER A 9 -22.60 -0.09 -14.11
CA SER A 9 -22.64 -0.80 -12.82
C SER A 9 -22.05 0.03 -11.69
N ARG A 10 -20.96 0.79 -11.94
CA ARG A 10 -20.35 1.68 -10.95
C ARG A 10 -21.28 2.84 -10.61
N GLU A 11 -21.85 3.51 -11.61
CA GLU A 11 -22.74 4.65 -11.40
C GLU A 11 -24.01 4.24 -10.64
N LEU A 12 -24.56 3.05 -10.92
CA LEU A 12 -25.70 2.50 -10.16
C LEU A 12 -25.34 2.26 -8.69
N ARG A 13 -24.20 1.63 -8.40
CA ARG A 13 -23.73 1.41 -7.02
C ARG A 13 -23.53 2.71 -6.27
N LYS A 14 -23.02 3.74 -6.95
CA LYS A 14 -22.83 5.07 -6.38
C LYS A 14 -24.16 5.69 -5.95
N LEU A 15 -25.15 5.69 -6.84
CA LEU A 15 -26.51 6.18 -6.54
C LEU A 15 -27.14 5.39 -5.38
N PHE A 16 -27.02 4.07 -5.40
CA PHE A 16 -27.54 3.21 -4.33
C PHE A 16 -26.91 3.56 -2.98
N SER A 17 -25.58 3.71 -2.91
CA SER A 17 -24.87 4.06 -1.68
C SER A 17 -25.25 5.46 -1.18
N GLN A 18 -25.18 6.47 -2.06
CA GLN A 18 -25.28 7.88 -1.65
C GLN A 18 -26.71 8.35 -1.41
N GLU A 19 -27.67 7.91 -2.24
CA GLU A 19 -29.05 8.40 -2.18
C GLU A 19 -29.97 7.47 -1.39
N LEU A 20 -29.73 6.15 -1.46
CA LEU A 20 -30.61 5.14 -0.86
C LEU A 20 -30.02 4.50 0.41
N GLY A 21 -28.74 4.76 0.71
CA GLY A 21 -28.02 4.09 1.79
C GLY A 21 -27.84 2.58 1.55
N TRP A 22 -27.91 2.14 0.29
CA TRP A 22 -27.78 0.73 -0.10
C TRP A 22 -26.37 0.43 -0.58
N ALA A 23 -25.57 -0.18 0.28
CA ALA A 23 -24.22 -0.63 -0.04
C ALA A 23 -23.93 -2.00 0.60
N PRO A 24 -23.03 -2.81 0.02
CA PRO A 24 -22.56 -4.04 0.67
C PRO A 24 -21.92 -3.72 2.01
N LYS A 25 -22.44 -4.31 3.10
CA LYS A 25 -21.95 -4.04 4.47
C LYS A 25 -20.46 -4.28 4.65
N GLU A 26 -19.94 -5.33 4.01
CA GLU A 26 -18.51 -5.68 4.07
C GLU A 26 -17.61 -4.61 3.42
N LEU A 27 -18.11 -3.85 2.44
CA LEU A 27 -17.34 -2.79 1.77
C LEU A 27 -17.58 -1.41 2.41
N HIS A 28 -18.79 -1.15 2.90
CA HIS A 28 -19.16 0.14 3.47
C HIS A 28 -18.97 0.19 4.98
N GLU A 29 -19.82 -0.50 5.75
CA GLU A 29 -19.82 -0.44 7.22
C GLU A 29 -18.53 -1.01 7.81
N LYS A 30 -18.16 -2.23 7.40
CA LYS A 30 -16.94 -2.92 7.86
C LYS A 30 -15.71 -2.59 7.02
N GLY A 31 -15.91 -1.97 5.86
CA GLY A 31 -14.83 -1.56 4.97
C GLY A 31 -14.40 -0.13 5.23
N THR A 32 -14.87 0.81 4.40
CA THR A 32 -14.39 2.20 4.44
C THR A 32 -14.76 2.95 5.72
N VAL A 33 -15.97 2.73 6.27
CA VAL A 33 -16.41 3.40 7.50
C VAL A 33 -15.59 2.93 8.69
N LEU A 34 -15.40 1.62 8.84
CA LEU A 34 -14.53 1.05 9.86
C LEU A 34 -13.09 1.52 9.70
N GLN A 35 -12.54 1.48 8.48
CA GLN A 35 -11.18 1.95 8.19
C GLN A 35 -10.96 3.40 8.66
N LEU A 36 -11.87 4.31 8.31
CA LEU A 36 -11.80 5.70 8.71
C LEU A 36 -12.01 5.91 10.22
N ALA A 37 -12.71 5.01 10.89
CA ALA A 37 -13.00 5.11 12.33
C ALA A 37 -11.87 4.55 13.20
N VAL A 38 -11.28 3.42 12.82
CA VAL A 38 -10.34 2.67 13.70
C VAL A 38 -8.95 2.47 13.10
N GLY A 39 -8.76 2.76 11.81
CA GLY A 39 -7.46 2.66 11.13
C GLY A 39 -7.43 1.70 9.97
N SER A 40 -8.23 0.64 10.00
CA SER A 40 -8.21 -0.40 8.97
C SER A 40 -9.56 -1.08 8.75
N ALA A 41 -9.75 -1.66 7.58
CA ALA A 41 -10.95 -2.45 7.28
C ALA A 41 -10.98 -3.81 8.02
N THR A 42 -9.86 -4.23 8.62
CA THR A 42 -9.79 -5.45 9.44
C THR A 42 -10.10 -5.18 10.92
N GLY A 43 -10.23 -3.91 11.31
CA GLY A 43 -10.38 -3.51 12.71
C GLY A 43 -9.08 -3.43 13.50
N LEU A 44 -7.93 -3.68 12.84
CA LEU A 44 -6.61 -3.37 13.39
C LEU A 44 -6.56 -1.90 13.80
N ARG A 45 -6.08 -1.64 15.02
CA ARG A 45 -5.89 -0.29 15.57
C ARG A 45 -4.41 0.11 15.49
N PRO A 46 -4.08 1.40 15.43
CA PRO A 46 -2.69 1.86 15.28
C PRO A 46 -1.73 1.30 16.33
N ASN A 47 -2.12 1.31 17.61
CA ASN A 47 -1.27 0.79 18.68
C ASN A 47 -0.98 -0.71 18.51
N VAL A 48 -1.98 -1.50 18.09
CA VAL A 48 -1.81 -2.92 17.83
C VAL A 48 -0.92 -3.15 16.60
N ALA A 49 -1.05 -2.33 15.56
CA ALA A 49 -0.17 -2.40 14.39
C ALA A 49 1.29 -2.10 14.75
N ILE A 50 1.54 -1.08 15.59
CA ILE A 50 2.86 -0.74 16.10
C ILE A 50 3.43 -1.89 16.94
N ASP A 51 2.65 -2.39 17.91
CA ASP A 51 3.09 -3.47 18.80
C ASP A 51 3.41 -4.75 18.01
N ASN A 52 2.58 -5.09 17.01
CA ASN A 52 2.82 -6.23 16.13
C ASN A 52 4.13 -6.07 15.33
N LEU A 53 4.34 -4.93 14.65
CA LEU A 53 5.56 -4.74 13.87
C LEU A 53 6.81 -4.65 14.76
N LYS A 54 6.70 -4.07 15.95
CA LYS A 54 7.81 -4.05 16.91
C LYS A 54 8.18 -5.46 17.38
N PHE A 55 7.19 -6.30 17.70
CA PHE A 55 7.42 -7.69 18.04
C PHE A 55 8.15 -8.44 16.91
N LEU A 56 7.71 -8.22 15.66
CA LEU A 56 8.33 -8.83 14.49
C LEU A 56 9.74 -8.30 14.22
N ASP A 57 9.99 -6.99 14.43
CA ASP A 57 11.32 -6.40 14.35
C ASP A 57 12.30 -7.12 15.32
N GLU A 58 11.87 -7.35 16.56
CA GLU A 58 12.64 -8.06 17.59
C GLU A 58 12.90 -9.53 17.18
N GLU A 59 11.84 -10.27 16.79
CA GLU A 59 11.94 -11.68 16.39
C GLU A 59 12.89 -11.88 15.20
N PHE A 60 12.77 -11.06 14.15
CA PHE A 60 13.62 -11.16 12.98
C PHE A 60 15.04 -10.67 13.25
N THR A 61 15.23 -9.71 14.16
CA THR A 61 16.57 -9.31 14.59
C THR A 61 17.29 -10.46 15.28
N GLU A 62 16.61 -11.16 16.19
CA GLU A 62 17.16 -12.33 16.87
C GLU A 62 17.43 -13.50 15.92
N ALA A 63 16.47 -13.80 15.02
CA ALA A 63 16.57 -14.93 14.11
C ALA A 63 17.62 -14.75 13.01
N THR A 64 17.81 -13.53 12.51
CA THR A 64 18.70 -13.25 11.37
C THR A 64 20.04 -12.64 11.76
N GLY A 65 20.13 -12.05 12.96
CA GLY A 65 21.28 -11.24 13.39
C GLY A 65 21.41 -9.90 12.65
N ILE A 66 20.41 -9.51 11.85
CA ILE A 66 20.33 -8.22 11.16
C ILE A 66 19.47 -7.29 12.01
N GLU A 67 19.94 -6.09 12.31
CA GLU A 67 19.13 -5.11 13.04
C GLU A 67 17.92 -4.66 12.20
N VAL A 68 16.72 -5.03 12.65
CA VAL A 68 15.44 -4.67 12.05
C VAL A 68 14.74 -3.65 12.94
N SER A 69 14.26 -2.55 12.34
CA SER A 69 13.54 -1.51 13.07
C SER A 69 12.62 -0.76 12.11
N THR A 70 11.33 -0.78 12.43
CA THR A 70 10.27 -0.14 11.66
C THR A 70 10.00 1.28 12.21
N PRO A 71 10.33 2.36 11.47
CA PRO A 71 10.08 3.73 11.90
C PRO A 71 8.60 4.12 11.74
N TRP A 72 8.06 4.80 12.75
CA TRP A 72 6.71 5.33 12.78
C TRP A 72 6.72 6.85 12.96
N ASP A 73 5.86 7.54 12.20
CA ASP A 73 5.61 8.99 12.28
C ASP A 73 6.88 9.87 12.23
N LYS A 74 7.89 9.45 11.47
CA LYS A 74 9.12 10.23 11.26
C LYS A 74 8.85 11.40 10.31
N GLU A 75 8.72 12.60 10.89
CA GLU A 75 8.58 13.84 10.13
C GLU A 75 9.82 14.10 9.25
N GLY A 76 9.60 14.47 7.99
CA GLY A 76 10.65 14.72 7.00
C GLY A 76 11.27 13.45 6.40
N ALA A 77 10.68 12.27 6.60
CA ALA A 77 11.09 11.05 5.89
C ALA A 77 10.93 11.23 4.36
N ASP A 78 11.77 10.58 3.55
CA ASP A 78 11.60 10.67 2.09
C ASP A 78 10.37 9.88 1.62
N ILE A 79 10.05 8.79 2.32
CA ILE A 79 9.04 7.81 1.92
C ILE A 79 8.04 7.59 3.05
N LEU A 80 6.76 7.75 2.76
CA LEU A 80 5.68 7.10 3.52
C LEU A 80 5.36 5.77 2.86
N LEU A 81 5.61 4.66 3.55
CA LEU A 81 5.19 3.33 3.10
C LEU A 81 3.80 3.03 3.67
N ILE A 82 2.89 2.56 2.82
CA ILE A 82 1.52 2.21 3.23
C ILE A 82 1.29 0.76 2.85
N HIS A 83 1.13 -0.12 3.84
CA HIS A 83 0.79 -1.53 3.64
C HIS A 83 -0.73 -1.70 3.50
N SER A 84 -1.17 -2.95 3.28
CA SER A 84 -2.53 -3.33 3.63
C SER A 84 -2.54 -3.86 5.06
N ALA A 85 -3.60 -3.56 5.83
CA ALA A 85 -3.72 -4.12 7.18
C ALA A 85 -3.80 -5.66 7.17
N GLY A 86 -4.24 -6.24 6.05
CA GLY A 86 -4.20 -7.69 5.82
C GLY A 86 -2.77 -8.24 5.80
N ASP A 87 -1.82 -7.55 5.19
CA ASP A 87 -0.41 -7.96 5.19
C ASP A 87 0.14 -7.97 6.62
N ILE A 88 -0.16 -6.94 7.42
CA ILE A 88 0.32 -6.83 8.81
C ILE A 88 -0.21 -7.97 9.70
N ILE A 89 -1.44 -8.45 9.46
CA ILE A 89 -2.07 -9.49 10.29
C ILE A 89 -1.77 -10.90 9.79
N SER A 90 -1.85 -11.11 8.47
CA SER A 90 -1.90 -12.45 7.88
C SER A 90 -0.60 -12.84 7.17
N PHE A 91 0.23 -11.88 6.78
CA PHE A 91 1.47 -12.10 6.04
C PHE A 91 2.59 -11.22 6.60
N PRO A 92 2.93 -11.34 7.91
CA PRO A 92 3.84 -10.44 8.61
C PRO A 92 5.26 -10.40 8.00
N GLU A 93 5.64 -11.43 7.24
CA GLU A 93 6.90 -11.48 6.50
C GLU A 93 6.98 -10.39 5.42
N SER A 94 5.84 -9.98 4.83
CA SER A 94 5.80 -8.93 3.81
C SER A 94 6.25 -7.58 4.38
N PRO A 95 5.60 -6.97 5.40
CA PRO A 95 6.04 -5.70 5.95
C PRO A 95 7.48 -5.76 6.50
N ILE A 96 7.89 -6.88 7.11
CA ILE A 96 9.26 -7.04 7.60
C ILE A 96 10.29 -7.12 6.48
N ALA A 97 9.97 -7.75 5.35
CA ALA A 97 10.85 -7.71 4.18
C ALA A 97 11.07 -6.27 3.69
N PHE A 98 10.03 -5.43 3.71
CA PHE A 98 10.20 -4.00 3.41
C PHE A 98 11.09 -3.30 4.44
N THR A 99 10.91 -3.59 5.74
CA THR A 99 11.75 -3.03 6.81
C THR A 99 13.21 -3.38 6.60
N ILE A 100 13.52 -4.66 6.38
CA ILE A 100 14.88 -5.15 6.13
C ILE A 100 15.48 -4.48 4.89
N LEU A 101 14.75 -4.44 3.77
CA LEU A 101 15.25 -3.84 2.53
C LEU A 101 15.49 -2.34 2.68
N CYS A 102 14.58 -1.61 3.32
CA CYS A 102 14.73 -0.17 3.52
C CYS A 102 15.88 0.16 4.47
N ASN A 103 16.04 -0.60 5.55
CA ASN A 103 17.13 -0.43 6.51
C ASN A 103 18.48 -0.75 5.88
N ALA A 104 18.59 -1.88 5.16
CA ALA A 104 19.80 -2.29 4.45
C ALA A 104 20.21 -1.26 3.37
N ALA A 105 19.24 -0.64 2.68
CA ALA A 105 19.50 0.41 1.70
C ALA A 105 19.70 1.82 2.31
N GLY A 106 19.62 1.95 3.64
CA GLY A 106 19.76 3.21 4.36
C GLY A 106 18.75 4.28 3.90
N LEU A 107 17.51 3.88 3.62
CA LEU A 107 16.47 4.83 3.19
C LEU A 107 15.93 5.64 4.37
N SER A 108 15.51 6.88 4.11
CA SER A 108 14.69 7.63 5.06
C SER A 108 13.21 7.34 4.79
N TRP A 109 12.60 6.48 5.60
CA TRP A 109 11.22 6.04 5.41
C TRP A 109 10.46 6.03 6.74
N THR A 110 9.14 5.91 6.66
CA THR A 110 8.23 5.83 7.81
C THR A 110 6.94 5.13 7.45
N LEU A 111 6.33 4.46 8.42
CA LEU A 111 4.89 4.23 8.49
C LEU A 111 4.22 5.39 9.24
N SER A 112 2.88 5.43 9.24
CA SER A 112 2.13 6.40 10.06
C SER A 112 1.08 5.74 10.93
N SER A 113 1.06 6.12 12.21
CA SER A 113 0.05 5.66 13.17
C SER A 113 -1.27 6.45 13.08
N GLU A 114 -1.27 7.59 12.37
CA GLU A 114 -2.47 8.39 12.17
C GLU A 114 -3.48 7.62 11.32
N ILE A 115 -4.77 7.58 11.71
CA ILE A 115 -5.80 6.81 10.99
C ILE A 115 -6.13 7.45 9.62
N PRO A 116 -6.17 6.68 8.50
CA PRO A 116 -5.80 5.27 8.29
C PRO A 116 -4.44 5.10 7.54
N GLY A 117 -3.41 5.82 7.99
CA GLY A 117 -2.11 6.02 7.32
C GLY A 117 -1.24 4.79 7.11
N TYR A 118 -1.49 3.69 7.83
CA TYR A 118 -0.79 2.41 7.64
C TYR A 118 -1.58 1.40 6.80
N ASP A 119 -2.85 1.67 6.47
CA ASP A 119 -3.71 0.77 5.68
C ASP A 119 -4.20 1.44 4.39
N GLY A 120 -3.81 0.87 3.25
CA GLY A 120 -4.13 1.38 1.92
C GLY A 120 -5.36 0.79 1.25
N ILE A 121 -6.10 -0.14 1.89
CA ILE A 121 -7.11 -1.00 1.24
C ILE A 121 -8.25 -0.25 0.53
N ASN A 122 -8.78 0.86 1.07
CA ASN A 122 -9.75 1.76 0.41
C ASN A 122 -10.82 1.07 -0.48
N TYR A 123 -11.78 0.39 0.16
CA TYR A 123 -12.87 -0.32 -0.54
C TYR A 123 -13.85 0.59 -1.31
N GLY A 124 -13.80 1.91 -1.10
CA GLY A 124 -14.66 2.87 -1.80
C GLY A 124 -14.51 2.78 -3.32
N VAL A 125 -13.34 2.36 -3.81
CA VAL A 125 -13.03 2.15 -5.23
C VAL A 125 -14.03 1.25 -5.97
N PHE A 126 -14.75 0.38 -5.26
CA PHE A 126 -15.67 -0.58 -5.86
C PHE A 126 -17.12 -0.10 -5.97
N TYR A 127 -17.52 0.93 -5.23
CA TYR A 127 -18.94 1.24 -5.07
C TYR A 127 -19.29 2.72 -4.77
N ASP A 128 -18.38 3.54 -4.20
CA ASP A 128 -18.73 4.90 -3.75
C ASP A 128 -17.54 5.86 -3.83
N ASP A 129 -17.66 6.86 -4.71
CA ASP A 129 -16.63 7.87 -4.96
C ASP A 129 -16.36 8.77 -3.76
N VAL A 130 -17.36 9.03 -2.91
CA VAL A 130 -17.19 9.88 -1.71
C VAL A 130 -16.40 9.12 -0.65
N GLN A 131 -16.68 7.83 -0.47
CA GLN A 131 -15.93 6.98 0.46
C GLN A 131 -14.49 6.80 -0.02
N LEU A 132 -14.29 6.54 -1.32
CA LEU A 132 -12.96 6.51 -1.94
C LEU A 132 -12.20 7.81 -1.65
N ALA A 133 -12.84 8.95 -1.89
CA ALA A 133 -12.23 10.27 -1.76
C ALA A 133 -11.83 10.58 -0.32
N LYS A 134 -12.66 10.22 0.66
CA LYS A 134 -12.35 10.42 2.09
C LYS A 134 -11.05 9.72 2.49
N VAL A 135 -10.91 8.44 2.15
CA VAL A 135 -9.71 7.65 2.49
C VAL A 135 -8.47 8.18 1.75
N ALA A 136 -8.56 8.37 0.43
CA ALA A 136 -7.43 8.84 -0.38
C ALA A 136 -6.95 10.25 0.03
N THR A 137 -7.88 11.17 0.31
CA THR A 137 -7.56 12.51 0.80
C THR A 137 -6.87 12.45 2.16
N ARG A 138 -7.31 11.54 3.05
CA ARG A 138 -6.70 11.35 4.36
C ARG A 138 -5.26 10.85 4.25
N HIS A 139 -4.98 9.88 3.38
CA HIS A 139 -3.61 9.43 3.10
C HIS A 139 -2.72 10.58 2.60
N ALA A 140 -3.19 11.37 1.64
CA ALA A 140 -2.44 12.53 1.14
C ALA A 140 -2.20 13.60 2.22
N GLN A 141 -3.18 13.86 3.09
CA GLN A 141 -3.03 14.78 4.22
C GLN A 141 -2.00 14.30 5.23
N ILE A 142 -1.97 13.00 5.54
CA ILE A 142 -0.97 12.38 6.42
C ILE A 142 0.42 12.52 5.82
N ALA A 143 0.58 12.16 4.54
CA ALA A 143 1.83 12.32 3.82
C ALA A 143 2.35 13.77 3.85
N ARG A 144 1.46 14.74 3.61
CA ARG A 144 1.79 16.17 3.70
C ARG A 144 2.18 16.59 5.12
N LYS A 145 1.44 16.13 6.13
CA LYS A 145 1.72 16.45 7.55
C LYS A 145 3.09 15.93 7.98
N LEU A 146 3.44 14.71 7.56
CA LEU A 146 4.76 14.10 7.78
C LEU A 146 5.85 14.69 6.87
N LYS A 147 5.51 15.60 5.95
CA LYS A 147 6.42 16.24 5.01
C LYS A 147 7.21 15.23 4.16
N VAL A 148 6.57 14.12 3.79
CA VAL A 148 7.25 13.11 2.97
C VAL A 148 7.36 13.54 1.51
N LYS A 149 8.39 13.04 0.82
CA LYS A 149 8.59 13.35 -0.61
C LYS A 149 7.74 12.48 -1.52
N LYS A 150 7.42 11.25 -1.11
CA LYS A 150 6.54 10.33 -1.85
C LYS A 150 5.83 9.34 -0.94
N MET A 151 4.70 8.83 -1.42
CA MET A 151 4.02 7.65 -0.89
C MET A 151 4.39 6.42 -1.72
N VAL A 152 4.81 5.35 -1.08
CA VAL A 152 4.99 4.04 -1.70
C VAL A 152 3.86 3.14 -1.23
N MET A 153 3.12 2.58 -2.18
CA MET A 153 2.00 1.69 -1.89
C MET A 153 2.50 0.24 -1.90
N GLY A 154 2.23 -0.52 -0.84
CA GLY A 154 2.59 -1.92 -0.67
C GLY A 154 1.97 -2.86 -1.72
N GLU A 155 2.09 -4.17 -1.54
CA GLU A 155 1.84 -5.16 -2.61
C GLU A 155 0.37 -5.29 -3.04
N CYS A 156 -0.55 -4.81 -2.22
CA CYS A 156 -1.97 -5.00 -2.47
C CYS A 156 -2.44 -4.31 -3.77
N GLY A 157 -2.79 -5.11 -4.78
CA GLY A 157 -3.12 -4.57 -6.10
C GLY A 157 -4.31 -3.60 -6.10
N HIS A 158 -5.36 -3.84 -5.29
CA HIS A 158 -6.51 -2.93 -5.28
C HIS A 158 -6.16 -1.56 -4.69
N GLN A 159 -5.21 -1.51 -3.75
CA GLN A 159 -4.70 -0.28 -3.16
C GLN A 159 -4.00 0.58 -4.22
N HIS A 160 -3.25 -0.05 -5.14
CA HIS A 160 -2.68 0.62 -6.31
C HIS A 160 -3.75 1.25 -7.19
N LYS A 161 -4.79 0.49 -7.55
CA LYS A 161 -5.91 1.02 -8.36
C LYS A 161 -6.59 2.19 -7.66
N ALA A 162 -6.88 2.06 -6.37
CA ALA A 162 -7.59 3.08 -5.59
C ALA A 162 -6.82 4.40 -5.56
N LEU A 163 -5.55 4.40 -5.14
CA LEU A 163 -4.79 5.63 -4.94
C LEU A 163 -4.15 6.17 -6.23
N MET A 164 -3.56 5.31 -7.06
CA MET A 164 -2.73 5.74 -8.19
C MET A 164 -3.51 5.89 -9.50
N THR A 165 -4.59 5.12 -9.70
CA THR A 165 -5.40 5.22 -10.92
C THR A 165 -6.65 6.08 -10.69
N VAL A 166 -7.44 5.75 -9.67
CA VAL A 166 -8.77 6.35 -9.50
C VAL A 166 -8.71 7.67 -8.73
N ALA A 167 -7.95 7.74 -7.64
CA ALA A 167 -7.82 8.96 -6.84
C ALA A 167 -6.85 10.00 -7.45
N ASP A 168 -6.13 9.69 -8.53
CA ASP A 168 -5.17 10.63 -9.13
C ASP A 168 -5.82 11.96 -9.56
N ARG A 169 -7.05 11.87 -10.10
CA ARG A 169 -7.84 13.05 -10.50
C ARG A 169 -8.39 13.86 -9.31
N LEU A 170 -8.42 13.26 -8.12
CA LEU A 170 -8.87 13.90 -6.88
C LEU A 170 -7.71 14.64 -6.20
N LEU A 171 -6.52 14.04 -6.19
CA LEU A 171 -5.36 14.51 -5.44
C LEU A 171 -4.59 15.57 -6.24
N THR A 172 -5.08 16.80 -6.18
CA THR A 172 -4.50 17.97 -6.88
C THR A 172 -3.84 18.97 -5.91
N GLY A 173 -3.09 19.93 -6.44
CA GLY A 173 -2.44 20.99 -5.65
C GLY A 173 -1.56 20.43 -4.53
N ASP A 174 -1.73 20.94 -3.32
CA ASP A 174 -0.95 20.54 -2.14
C ASP A 174 -1.20 19.10 -1.67
N LEU A 175 -2.22 18.43 -2.21
CA LEU A 175 -2.49 17.01 -1.94
C LEU A 175 -1.89 16.09 -2.99
N ASN A 176 -1.28 16.64 -4.04
CA ASN A 176 -0.64 15.86 -5.09
C ASN A 176 0.78 15.40 -4.68
N ILE A 177 0.88 14.62 -3.61
CA ILE A 177 2.15 14.01 -3.19
C ILE A 177 2.49 12.87 -4.17
N PRO A 178 3.72 12.79 -4.71
CA PRO A 178 4.13 11.71 -5.61
C PRO A 178 3.81 10.33 -5.04
N ARG A 179 3.31 9.43 -5.92
CA ARG A 179 2.89 8.08 -5.57
C ARG A 179 3.66 7.08 -6.40
N GLU A 180 4.20 6.04 -5.77
CA GLU A 180 4.99 5.02 -6.43
C GLU A 180 4.45 3.61 -6.13
N ASN A 181 4.50 2.76 -7.15
CA ASN A 181 4.12 1.36 -7.04
C ASN A 181 5.26 0.56 -6.40
N VAL A 182 4.90 -0.46 -5.62
CA VAL A 182 5.87 -1.34 -4.96
C VAL A 182 6.90 -1.95 -5.91
N MET A 183 6.53 -2.35 -7.12
CA MET A 183 7.43 -3.07 -8.02
C MET A 183 8.47 -2.14 -8.64
N THR A 184 8.12 -0.89 -8.94
CA THR A 184 9.10 0.12 -9.39
C THR A 184 10.03 0.52 -8.24
N PHE A 185 9.48 0.62 -7.03
CA PHE A 185 10.27 0.91 -5.83
C PHE A 185 11.29 -0.20 -5.54
N LEU A 186 10.85 -1.46 -5.55
CA LEU A 186 11.71 -2.63 -5.34
C LEU A 186 12.75 -2.77 -6.46
N GLU A 187 12.38 -2.52 -7.71
CA GLU A 187 13.33 -2.51 -8.82
C GLU A 187 14.45 -1.49 -8.58
N ASN A 188 14.08 -0.27 -8.21
CA ASN A 188 15.06 0.77 -7.89
C ASN A 188 15.99 0.33 -6.76
N LEU A 189 15.48 -0.36 -5.74
CA LEU A 189 16.32 -0.89 -4.66
C LEU A 189 17.28 -1.96 -5.15
N VAL A 190 16.78 -2.96 -5.88
CA VAL A 190 17.56 -4.09 -6.40
C VAL A 190 18.71 -3.61 -7.28
N PHE A 191 18.46 -2.64 -8.17
CA PHE A 191 19.47 -2.14 -9.10
C PHE A 191 20.23 -0.90 -8.61
N SER A 192 19.94 -0.38 -7.41
CA SER A 192 20.65 0.80 -6.86
C SER A 192 22.10 0.53 -6.47
N GLY A 193 22.49 -0.73 -6.31
CA GLY A 193 23.79 -1.12 -5.75
C GLY A 193 23.93 -0.90 -4.24
N LYS A 194 22.87 -0.44 -3.56
CA LYS A 194 22.88 -0.21 -2.10
C LYS A 194 22.82 -1.52 -1.29
N ILE A 195 22.22 -2.56 -1.87
CA ILE A 195 22.07 -3.87 -1.24
C ILE A 195 22.86 -4.87 -2.06
N LYS A 196 23.71 -5.66 -1.40
CA LYS A 196 24.39 -6.79 -2.03
C LYS A 196 23.49 -8.01 -1.97
N LEU A 197 22.85 -8.33 -3.08
CA LEU A 197 21.98 -9.50 -3.23
C LEU A 197 22.78 -10.70 -3.75
N ASP A 198 22.40 -11.90 -3.31
CA ASP A 198 22.98 -13.17 -3.75
C ASP A 198 21.91 -14.00 -4.47
N PRO A 199 21.85 -13.95 -5.82
CA PRO A 199 20.87 -14.70 -6.61
C PRO A 199 20.93 -16.22 -6.39
N SER A 200 22.08 -16.77 -5.96
CA SER A 200 22.21 -18.22 -5.73
C SER A 200 21.29 -18.73 -4.61
N LYS A 201 20.77 -17.84 -3.77
CA LYS A 201 19.77 -18.16 -2.75
C LYS A 201 18.38 -18.44 -3.31
N ASN A 202 18.11 -18.08 -4.58
CA ASN A 202 16.84 -18.34 -5.24
C ASN A 202 17.00 -19.22 -6.51
N ASP A 203 17.97 -20.15 -6.52
CA ASP A 203 18.18 -21.09 -7.63
C ASP A 203 17.12 -22.20 -7.65
N PHE A 204 15.86 -21.80 -7.83
CA PHE A 204 14.72 -22.67 -7.97
C PHE A 204 13.68 -22.07 -8.92
N PRO A 205 12.86 -22.87 -9.61
CA PRO A 205 11.89 -22.34 -10.57
C PRO A 205 10.86 -21.40 -9.92
N VAL A 206 10.75 -20.18 -10.45
CA VAL A 206 9.76 -19.19 -10.02
C VAL A 206 8.74 -18.94 -11.14
N THR A 207 7.45 -18.87 -10.78
CA THR A 207 6.37 -18.48 -11.71
C THR A 207 5.81 -17.12 -11.29
N LEU A 208 5.88 -16.15 -12.19
CA LEU A 208 5.30 -14.82 -11.98
C LEU A 208 3.80 -14.83 -12.25
N HIS A 209 3.01 -14.31 -11.30
CA HIS A 209 1.61 -13.99 -11.52
C HIS A 209 1.43 -12.48 -11.66
N ASP A 210 1.13 -12.03 -12.88
CA ASP A 210 0.92 -10.61 -13.18
C ASP A 210 -0.46 -10.12 -12.65
N PRO A 211 -0.52 -9.28 -11.60
CA PRO A 211 -1.78 -8.88 -11.00
C PRO A 211 -2.52 -7.88 -11.89
N CYS A 212 -3.84 -8.05 -12.04
CA CYS A 212 -4.64 -7.22 -12.93
C CYS A 212 -4.59 -5.72 -12.58
N ASN A 213 -4.62 -5.36 -11.30
CA ASN A 213 -4.58 -3.96 -10.88
C ASN A 213 -3.20 -3.30 -11.02
N LEU A 214 -2.14 -4.10 -11.13
CA LEU A 214 -0.78 -3.60 -11.31
C LEU A 214 -0.44 -3.52 -12.81
N VAL A 215 -0.64 -4.61 -13.54
CA VAL A 215 -0.32 -4.68 -14.97
C VAL A 215 -1.37 -3.97 -15.82
N ARG A 216 -2.66 -4.31 -15.68
CA ARG A 216 -3.69 -3.79 -16.58
C ARG A 216 -4.12 -2.37 -16.22
N SER A 217 -4.20 -2.04 -14.92
CA SER A 217 -4.64 -0.70 -14.51
C SER A 217 -3.52 0.33 -14.50
N LEU A 218 -2.28 -0.05 -14.14
CA LEU A 218 -1.15 0.90 -14.07
C LEU A 218 -0.12 0.74 -15.20
N GLY A 219 -0.15 -0.35 -15.97
CA GLY A 219 0.86 -0.60 -16.99
C GLY A 219 2.24 -0.95 -16.42
N VAL A 220 2.33 -1.35 -15.14
CA VAL A 220 3.59 -1.75 -14.51
C VAL A 220 3.87 -3.20 -14.86
N VAL A 221 4.77 -3.45 -15.81
CA VAL A 221 4.96 -4.79 -16.40
C VAL A 221 6.37 -5.32 -16.24
N GLU A 222 7.37 -4.51 -16.61
CA GLU A 222 8.77 -4.96 -16.61
C GLU A 222 9.48 -4.95 -15.25
N PRO A 223 9.15 -4.08 -14.27
CA PRO A 223 9.90 -4.04 -13.01
C PRO A 223 10.01 -5.40 -12.32
N GLN A 224 8.88 -6.06 -12.07
CA GLN A 224 8.84 -7.39 -11.46
C GLN A 224 9.60 -8.45 -12.27
N ARG A 225 9.60 -8.35 -13.61
CA ARG A 225 10.29 -9.30 -14.49
C ARG A 225 11.80 -9.09 -14.50
N ARG A 226 12.26 -7.84 -14.46
CA ARG A 226 13.68 -7.51 -14.37
C ARG A 226 14.26 -7.94 -13.03
N ILE A 227 13.51 -7.75 -11.94
CA ILE A 227 13.89 -8.28 -10.61
C ILE A 227 14.05 -9.80 -10.68
N LEU A 228 13.04 -10.53 -11.18
CA LEU A 228 13.08 -11.98 -11.25
C LEU A 228 14.25 -12.49 -12.11
N ARG A 229 14.46 -11.93 -13.31
CA ARG A 229 15.60 -12.33 -14.17
C ARG A 229 16.97 -12.07 -13.55
N TYR A 230 17.06 -11.16 -12.58
CA TYR A 230 18.31 -10.81 -11.92
C TYR A 230 18.54 -11.63 -10.64
N LEU A 231 17.47 -12.01 -9.95
CA LEU A 231 17.54 -12.64 -8.62
C LEU A 231 17.15 -14.12 -8.60
N CYS A 232 16.53 -14.65 -9.65
CA CYS A 232 15.99 -16.01 -9.75
C CYS A 232 16.38 -16.69 -11.07
#